data_AF-A0A914PY13-F1
#
_entry.id   AF-A0A914PY13-F1
#
_cell.length_a   1.000
_cell.length_b   1.000
_cell.length_c   1.000
_cell.angle_alpha   90.00
_cell.angle_beta   90.00
_cell.angle_gamma   90.00
#
_symmetry.space_group_name_H-M   'P 1'
#
loop_
_entity.id
_entity.type
_entity.pdbx_description
1 polymer ?
#
loop_
_entity_poly.entity_id
_entity_poly.type
_entity_poly.pdbx_seq_one_letter_code
_entity_poly.pdbx_strand_id
1 'polypeptide(L)' 'MLAVILLSLFAIFLFHQFYWRRLNLPPGPMPLPIIGNLFSTIDMANIDNQLLELKKEYGSVLTIWIPKPTVIVGGLEVCF' A
#
# COMPACT_ATOMS: atom_id res chain seq x y z
N MET A 1 12.10 -8.07 31.77
CA MET A 1 12.02 -9.20 30.81
C MET A 1 10.75 -9.14 29.96
N LEU A 2 9.54 -9.13 30.56
CA LEU A 2 8.27 -9.08 29.81
C LEU A 2 8.13 -7.88 28.85
N ALA A 3 8.48 -6.68 29.29
CA ALA A 3 8.41 -5.48 28.45
C ALA A 3 9.32 -5.56 27.21
N VAL A 4 10.51 -6.12 27.37
CA VAL A 4 11.48 -6.31 26.27
C VAL A 4 10.93 -7.31 25.25
N ILE A 5 10.29 -8.39 25.72
CA ILE A 5 9.65 -9.39 24.86
C ILE A 5 8.49 -8.77 24.07
N LEU A 6 7.62 -8.01 24.74
CA LEU A 6 6.52 -7.29 24.09
C LEU A 6 7.01 -6.31 23.03
N LEU A 7 8.04 -5.52 23.34
CA LEU A 7 8.62 -4.56 22.41
C LEU A 7 9.24 -5.26 21.19
N SER A 8 9.92 -6.37 21.41
CA SER A 8 10.52 -7.19 20.35
C SER A 8 9.45 -7.79 19.44
N LEU A 9 8.39 -8.37 20.00
CA LEU A 9 7.26 -8.91 19.24
C LEU A 9 6.57 -7.81 18.42
N PHE A 10 6.39 -6.62 19.00
CA PHE A 10 5.82 -5.48 18.31
C PHE A 10 6.69 -5.01 17.15
N ALA A 11 8.01 -4.93 17.34
CA ALA A 11 8.96 -4.57 16.29
C ALA A 11 8.96 -5.60 15.15
N ILE A 12 8.93 -6.90 15.46
CA ILE A 12 8.82 -7.98 14.46
C ILE A 12 7.49 -7.88 13.70
N PHE A 13 6.40 -7.61 14.41
CA PHE A 13 5.08 -7.42 13.79
C PHE A 13 5.09 -6.25 12.80
N LEU A 14 5.65 -5.09 13.19
CA LEU A 14 5.78 -3.94 12.30
C LEU A 14 6.71 -4.24 11.13
N PHE A 15 7.85 -4.90 11.36
CA PHE A 15 8.79 -5.26 10.29
C PHE A 15 8.13 -6.21 9.28
N HIS A 16 7.40 -7.21 9.76
CA HIS A 16 6.63 -8.11 8.89
C HIS A 16 5.59 -7.34 8.08
N GLN A 17 4.83 -6.45 8.71
CA GLN A 17 3.77 -5.69 8.07
C GLN A 17 4.30 -4.70 7.01
N PHE A 18 5.41 -4.00 7.28
CA PHE A 18 5.93 -2.96 6.39
C PHE A 18 6.95 -3.44 5.36
N TYR A 19 7.80 -4.41 5.73
CA TYR A 19 8.90 -4.87 4.90
C TYR A 19 8.52 -6.13 4.13
N TRP A 20 8.18 -7.21 4.84
CA TRP A 20 7.94 -8.52 4.22
C TRP A 20 6.76 -8.50 3.24
N ARG A 21 5.67 -7.83 3.59
CA ARG A 21 4.50 -7.77 2.71
C ARG A 21 4.72 -6.92 1.46
N ARG A 22 5.75 -6.05 1.43
CA ARG A 22 6.04 -5.16 0.29
C ARG A 22 7.15 -5.63 -0.63
N LEU A 23 7.96 -6.61 -0.23
CA LEU A 23 9.13 -7.07 -1.00
C LEU A 23 8.80 -7.46 -2.46
N ASN A 24 7.60 -8.00 -2.72
CA ASN A 24 7.21 -8.49 -4.04
C ASN A 24 6.09 -7.65 -4.71
N LEU A 25 5.79 -6.47 -4.17
CA LEU A 25 4.72 -5.62 -4.68
C LEU A 25 5.30 -4.45 -5.49
N PRO A 26 4.63 -4.03 -6.58
CA PRO A 26 4.94 -2.80 -7.29
C PRO A 26 4.95 -1.58 -6.35
N PRO A 27 5.67 -0.50 -6.72
CA PRO A 27 5.75 0.71 -5.91
C PRO A 27 4.35 1.28 -5.62
N GLY A 28 4.18 1.89 -4.46
CA GLY A 28 2.90 2.46 -4.07
C GLY A 28 2.90 3.12 -2.70
N PRO A 29 1.84 3.90 -2.41
CA PRO A 29 1.68 4.63 -1.16
C PRO A 29 1.78 3.71 0.06
N MET A 30 2.47 4.18 1.10
CA MET A 30 2.74 3.40 2.31
C MET A 30 1.44 3.09 3.07
N PRO A 31 1.06 1.80 3.19
CA PRO A 31 -0.16 1.42 3.90
C PRO A 31 -0.02 1.60 5.41
N LEU A 32 -1.08 2.06 6.06
CA LEU A 32 -1.18 2.01 7.52
C LEU A 32 -1.28 0.55 8.00
N PRO A 33 -0.70 0.22 9.16
CA PRO A 33 -0.88 -1.10 9.76
C PRO A 33 -2.37 -1.35 10.00
N ILE A 34 -2.85 -2.55 9.67
CA ILE A 34 -4.25 -3.03 9.83
C ILE A 34 -5.24 -2.43 8.80
N ILE A 35 -5.22 -1.12 8.56
CA ILE A 35 -6.25 -0.43 7.76
C ILE A 35 -5.86 -0.33 6.27
N GLY A 36 -4.56 -0.27 5.96
CA GLY A 36 -4.10 0.01 4.60
C GLY A 36 -4.27 1.48 4.22
N ASN A 37 -4.66 1.75 2.97
CA ASN A 37 -4.86 3.11 2.41
C ASN A 37 -6.34 3.51 2.33
N LEU A 38 -7.24 2.66 2.85
CA LEU A 38 -8.69 2.82 2.77
C LEU A 38 -9.20 4.15 3.34
N PHE A 39 -8.76 4.51 4.55
CA PHE A 39 -9.31 5.64 5.29
C PHE A 39 -8.59 6.97 5.02
N SER A 40 -7.32 6.91 4.64
CA SER A 40 -6.49 8.12 4.49
C SER A 40 -6.27 8.54 3.04
N THR A 41 -6.43 7.64 2.08
CA THR A 41 -6.02 7.87 0.68
C THR A 41 -7.15 7.68 -0.33
N ILE A 42 -8.29 7.12 0.07
CA ILE A 42 -9.40 6.80 -0.83
C ILE A 42 -10.64 7.56 -0.36
N ASP A 43 -10.80 8.77 -0.87
CA ASP A 43 -12.09 9.44 -0.80
C ASP A 43 -12.94 8.92 -1.96
N MET A 44 -13.99 8.15 -1.63
CA MET A 44 -14.91 7.56 -2.63
C MET A 44 -15.52 8.61 -3.56
N ALA A 45 -15.63 9.87 -3.11
CA ALA A 45 -16.13 10.96 -3.93
C ALA A 45 -15.11 11.48 -4.97
N ASN A 46 -13.81 11.21 -4.78
CA ASN A 46 -12.74 11.81 -5.59
C ASN A 46 -11.61 10.83 -5.97
N ILE A 47 -11.91 9.52 -5.99
CA ILE A 47 -10.96 8.44 -6.29
C ILE A 47 -10.25 8.69 -7.62
N ASP A 48 -10.96 9.17 -8.64
CA ASP A 48 -10.41 9.35 -9.98
C ASP A 48 -9.23 10.34 -9.99
N ASN A 49 -9.38 11.46 -9.28
CA ASN A 49 -8.33 12.47 -9.14
C ASN A 49 -7.16 11.95 -8.30
N GLN A 50 -7.44 11.26 -7.19
CA GLN A 50 -6.42 10.64 -6.34
C GLN A 50 -5.62 9.59 -7.11
N LEU A 51 -6.28 8.76 -7.91
CA LEU A 51 -5.63 7.75 -8.72
C LEU A 51 -4.77 8.39 -9.83
N LEU A 52 -5.20 9.52 -10.40
CA LEU A 52 -4.41 10.29 -11.35
C LEU A 52 -3.14 10.86 -10.71
N GLU A 53 -3.22 11.38 -9.49
CA GLU A 53 -2.07 11.87 -8.73
C GLU A 53 -1.11 10.72 -8.37
N LEU A 54 -1.64 9.60 -7.87
CA LEU A 54 -0.86 8.40 -7.59
C LEU A 54 -0.19 7.85 -8.85
N LYS A 55 -0.86 7.89 -10.01
CA LYS A 55 -0.27 7.51 -11.29
C LYS A 55 0.87 8.45 -11.70
N LYS A 56 0.77 9.76 -11.42
CA LYS A 56 1.85 10.72 -11.69
C LYS A 56 3.06 10.47 -10.79
N GLU A 57 2.85 10.06 -9.55
CA GLU A 57 3.91 9.84 -8.56
C GLU A 57 4.57 8.45 -8.71
N TYR A 58 3.78 7.38 -8.82
CA TYR A 58 4.26 5.98 -8.81
C TYR A 58 4.31 5.34 -10.20
N GLY A 59 3.71 5.96 -11.21
CA GLY A 59 3.69 5.49 -12.60
C GLY A 59 2.49 4.62 -12.97
N SER A 60 2.57 3.98 -14.13
CA SER A 60 1.47 3.19 -14.73
C SER A 60 1.12 1.92 -13.97
N VAL A 61 2.00 1.41 -13.10
CA VAL A 61 1.76 0.21 -12.29
C VAL A 61 2.01 0.56 -10.83
N LEU A 62 0.96 0.59 -10.04
CA LEU A 62 1.04 0.96 -8.64
C LEU A 62 0.23 0.02 -7.74
N THR A 63 0.64 -0.11 -6.48
CA THR A 63 -0.07 -0.91 -5.49
C THR A 63 -0.81 -0.04 -4.49
N ILE A 64 -2.12 -0.22 -4.38
CA ILE A 64 -2.93 0.35 -3.29
C ILE A 64 -3.43 -0.73 -2.35
N TRP A 65 -3.69 -0.35 -1.11
CA TRP A 65 -4.06 -1.28 -0.06
C TRP A 65 -5.52 -1.08 0.34
N ILE A 66 -6.40 -1.90 -0.23
CA ILE A 66 -7.85 -1.91 -0.02
C ILE A 66 -8.26 -3.29 0.49
N PRO A 67 -8.60 -3.44 1.78
CA PRO A 67 -7.94 -4.29 2.82
C PRO A 67 -6.89 -5.37 2.43
N LYS A 68 -6.78 -5.75 1.16
CA LYS A 68 -5.71 -6.55 0.55
C LYS A 68 -4.89 -5.66 -0.40
N PRO A 69 -3.63 -6.03 -0.70
CA PRO A 69 -2.86 -5.34 -1.74
C PRO A 69 -3.53 -5.55 -3.10
N THR A 70 -3.89 -4.45 -3.74
CA THR A 70 -4.49 -4.40 -5.07
C THR A 70 -3.54 -3.67 -6.00
N VAL A 71 -3.13 -4.34 -7.06
CA VAL A 71 -2.30 -3.73 -8.11
C VAL A 71 -3.22 -3.07 -9.11
N ILE A 72 -3.01 -1.77 -9.35
CA ILE A 72 -3.67 -1.03 -10.41
C ILE A 72 -2.70 -0.89 -11.57
N VAL A 73 -3.17 -1.28 -12.76
CA VAL A 73 -2.45 -1.13 -14.02
C VAL A 73 -3.18 -0.05 -14.83
N GLY A 74 -2.63 1.16 -14.83
CA GLY A 74 -3.17 2.36 -15.47
C GLY A 74 -2.60 2.65 -16.86
N GLY A 75 -1.91 1.68 -17.46
CA GLY A 75 -1.34 1.75 -18.80
C GLY A 75 -1.48 0.39 -19.47
N LEU A 76 -2.69 0.06 -19.91
CA LEU A 76 -2.85 -1.02 -20.88
C LEU A 76 -2.40 -0.44 -22.22
N GLU A 77 -1.12 -0.56 -22.56
CA GLU A 77 -0.71 -0.50 -23.96
C GLU A 77 -1.22 -1.79 -24.60
N VAL A 78 -2.51 -1.78 -24.96
CA VAL A 78 -3.08 -2.84 -25.79
C VAL A 78 -2.43 -2.69 -27.15
N CYS A 79 -1.37 -3.45 -27.39
CA CYS A 79 -0.86 -3.65 -28.74
C CYS A 79 -1.96 -4.37 -29.53
N PHE A 80 -2.75 -3.60 -30.28
CA PHE A 80 -3.61 -4.09 -31.35
C PHE A 80 -2.81 -4.21 -32.64
#